data_AF-A0AAV7YZG7-F1
#
_entry.id   AF-A0AAV7YZG7-F1
#
_cell.length_a   1.000
_cell.length_b   1.000
_cell.length_c   1.000
_cell.angle_alpha   90.00
_cell.angle_beta   90.00
_cell.angle_gamma   90.00
#
_symmetry.space_group_name_H-M   'P 1'
#
loop_
_entity.id
_entity.type
_entity.pdbx_description
1 polymer ?
#
loop_
_entity_poly.entity_id
_entity_poly.type
_entity_poly.pdbx_seq_one_letter_code
_entity_poly.pdbx_strand_id
1 'polypeptide(L)'
;MPPKLRSRSKRSKALKQKSKQNNKRVREHLKKKNNKKASLQKPIIDFSQLRFETLLEIKKHYDIRRNTENTKELSKLILEKFHKQKIDEKTVIQEFLRISKEF
;
A
#
# COMPACT_ATOMS: atom_id res chain seq x y z
N MET A 1 20.03 -15.49 -60.91
CA MET A 1 20.11 -15.10 -59.48
C MET A 1 20.58 -16.31 -58.67
N PRO A 2 21.61 -16.19 -57.83
CA PRO A 2 22.04 -17.34 -57.02
C PRO A 2 20.96 -17.67 -55.97
N PRO A 3 20.66 -18.96 -55.73
CA PRO A 3 19.67 -19.37 -54.74
C PRO A 3 20.12 -18.95 -53.33
N LYS A 4 19.22 -18.35 -52.55
CA LYS A 4 19.46 -18.04 -51.15
C LYS A 4 19.75 -19.34 -50.39
N LEU A 5 20.99 -19.52 -49.96
CA LEU A 5 21.42 -20.56 -49.04
C LEU A 5 20.64 -20.41 -47.73
N ARG A 6 19.55 -21.18 -47.55
CA ARG A 6 18.98 -21.41 -46.22
C ARG A 6 19.89 -22.37 -45.46
N SER A 7 21.07 -21.89 -45.04
CA SER A 7 21.92 -22.61 -44.10
C SER A 7 21.27 -22.53 -42.70
N ARG A 8 20.20 -23.31 -42.54
CA ARG A 8 19.52 -23.46 -41.26
C ARG A 8 20.39 -24.36 -40.38
N SER A 9 21.43 -23.76 -39.79
CA SER A 9 22.32 -24.43 -38.84
C SER A 9 21.49 -25.21 -37.82
N LYS A 10 21.77 -26.52 -37.65
CA LYS A 10 21.13 -27.34 -36.62
C LYS A 10 21.31 -26.71 -35.23
N ARG A 11 22.42 -25.98 -35.02
CA ARG A 11 22.74 -25.22 -33.80
C ARG A 11 21.80 -24.04 -33.56
N SER A 12 21.42 -23.31 -34.61
CA SER A 12 20.51 -22.15 -34.47
C SER A 12 19.05 -22.57 -34.26
N LYS A 13 18.63 -23.74 -34.76
CA LYS A 13 17.34 -24.34 -34.40
C LYS A 13 17.28 -24.74 -32.92
N ALA A 14 18.33 -25.36 -32.40
CA ALA A 14 18.40 -25.81 -31.01
C ALA A 14 18.41 -24.63 -30.02
N LEU A 15 19.13 -23.56 -30.33
CA LEU A 15 19.13 -22.32 -29.51
C LEU A 15 17.75 -21.66 -29.46
N LYS A 16 17.01 -21.62 -30.58
CA LYS A 16 15.64 -21.09 -30.62
C LYS A 16 14.62 -21.95 -29.84
N GLN A 17 14.80 -23.27 -29.79
CA GLN A 17 13.92 -24.15 -29.00
C GLN A 17 14.14 -23.99 -27.48
N LYS A 18 15.40 -23.91 -27.02
CA LYS A 18 15.73 -23.67 -25.60
C LYS A 18 15.21 -22.31 -25.09
N SER A 19 15.31 -21.27 -25.92
CA SER A 19 14.76 -19.93 -25.62
C SER A 19 13.24 -19.95 -25.39
N LYS A 20 12.48 -20.68 -26.21
CA LYS A 20 11.01 -20.78 -26.06
C LYS A 20 10.59 -21.48 -24.76
N GLN A 21 11.33 -22.50 -24.34
CA GLN A 21 11.05 -23.24 -23.10
C GLN A 21 11.39 -22.41 -21.86
N ASN A 22 12.48 -21.63 -21.90
CA ASN A 22 12.83 -20.70 -20.83
C ASN A 22 11.79 -19.58 -20.68
N ASN A 23 11.33 -18.97 -21.78
CA ASN A 23 10.31 -17.93 -21.71
C ASN A 23 8.97 -18.43 -21.17
N LYS A 24 8.58 -19.68 -21.46
CA LYS A 24 7.37 -20.28 -20.87
C LYS A 24 7.49 -20.45 -19.36
N ARG A 25 8.63 -20.96 -18.87
CA ARG A 25 8.91 -21.12 -17.43
C ARG A 25 8.96 -19.78 -16.69
N VAL A 26 9.63 -18.78 -17.27
CA VAL A 26 9.68 -17.42 -16.70
C VAL A 26 8.28 -16.81 -16.59
N ARG A 27 7.44 -16.97 -17.64
CA ARG A 27 6.06 -16.46 -17.64
C ARG A 27 5.17 -17.14 -16.60
N GLU A 28 5.32 -18.44 -16.37
CA GLU A 28 4.62 -19.16 -15.30
C GLU A 28 5.11 -18.75 -13.91
N HIS A 29 6.42 -18.54 -13.74
CA HIS A 29 6.99 -18.13 -12.45
C HIS A 29 6.60 -16.69 -12.08
N LEU A 30 6.50 -15.79 -13.06
CA LEU A 30 5.98 -14.43 -12.87
C LEU A 30 4.47 -14.44 -12.56
N LYS A 31 3.69 -15.32 -13.21
CA LYS A 31 2.26 -15.52 -12.86
C LYS A 31 2.09 -16.05 -11.42
N LYS A 32 2.95 -16.95 -10.95
CA LYS A 32 2.92 -17.42 -9.54
C LYS A 32 3.31 -16.32 -8.54
N LYS A 33 4.28 -15.45 -8.87
CA LYS A 33 4.63 -14.29 -8.03
C LYS A 33 3.53 -13.22 -8.00
N ASN A 34 2.79 -13.04 -9.10
CA ASN A 34 1.72 -12.04 -9.19
C ASN A 34 0.32 -12.56 -8.75
N ASN A 35 0.22 -13.84 -8.34
CA ASN A 35 -0.97 -14.40 -7.70
C ASN A 35 -1.03 -14.14 -6.18
N LYS A 36 -0.05 -13.42 -5.60
CA LYS A 36 -0.38 -12.53 -4.51
C LYS A 36 -1.18 -11.40 -5.17
N LYS A 37 -2.51 -11.53 -5.20
CA LYS A 37 -3.41 -10.43 -5.54
C LYS A 37 -2.78 -9.16 -4.96
N ALA A 38 -2.56 -8.15 -5.77
CA ALA A 38 -2.57 -6.79 -5.25
C ALA A 38 -4.00 -6.58 -4.74
N SER A 39 -4.31 -7.17 -3.59
CA SER A 39 -5.44 -6.79 -2.80
C SER A 39 -5.22 -5.30 -2.57
N LEU A 40 -6.14 -4.48 -3.06
CA LEU A 40 -6.25 -3.09 -2.65
C LEU A 40 -6.16 -3.08 -1.12
N GLN A 41 -4.97 -2.79 -0.60
CA GLN A 41 -4.79 -2.60 0.84
C GLN A 41 -5.61 -1.37 1.16
N LYS A 42 -6.57 -1.51 2.08
CA LYS A 42 -7.28 -0.34 2.60
C LYS A 42 -6.21 0.62 3.15
N PRO A 43 -6.30 1.92 2.84
CA PRO A 43 -5.38 2.89 3.42
C PRO A 43 -5.46 2.79 4.95
N ILE A 44 -4.30 2.62 5.58
CA ILE A 44 -4.18 2.54 7.05
C ILE A 44 -3.75 3.92 7.51
N ILE A 45 -4.50 4.50 8.44
CA ILE A 45 -4.12 5.75 9.09
C ILE A 45 -3.03 5.42 10.11
N ASP A 46 -1.88 6.05 9.99
CA ASP A 46 -0.75 5.87 10.90
C ASP A 46 -0.53 7.13 11.75
N PHE A 47 -1.08 7.13 12.96
CA PHE A 47 -0.90 8.22 13.92
C PHE A 47 0.54 8.34 14.45
N SER A 48 1.43 7.37 14.20
CA SER A 48 2.85 7.48 14.61
C SER A 48 3.62 8.53 13.81
N GLN A 49 3.06 9.00 12.70
CA GLN A 49 3.65 10.08 11.89
C GLN A 49 3.42 11.48 12.49
N LEU A 50 2.53 11.62 13.48
CA LEU A 50 2.25 12.90 14.12
C LEU A 50 3.32 13.26 15.15
N ARG A 51 3.55 14.57 15.33
CA ARG A 51 4.41 15.08 16.41
C ARG A 51 3.82 14.72 17.77
N PHE A 52 4.68 14.50 18.76
CA PHE A 52 4.26 14.16 20.12
C PHE A 52 3.35 15.22 20.73
N GLU A 53 3.62 16.51 20.50
CA GLU A 53 2.78 17.63 20.93
C GLU A 53 1.35 17.51 20.38
N THR A 54 1.21 17.20 19.09
CA THR A 54 -0.10 16.98 18.45
C THR A 54 -0.79 15.74 19.03
N LEU A 55 -0.06 14.67 19.32
CA LEU A 55 -0.63 13.50 20.00
C LEU A 55 -1.11 13.84 21.41
N LEU A 56 -0.42 14.71 22.15
CA LEU A 56 -0.86 15.18 23.47
C LEU A 56 -2.11 16.06 23.39
N GLU A 57 -2.22 16.93 22.39
CA GLU A 57 -3.44 17.72 22.16
C GLU A 57 -4.63 16.81 21.85
N ILE A 58 -4.44 15.82 20.96
CA ILE A 58 -5.46 14.82 20.65
C ILE A 58 -5.83 14.04 21.93
N LYS A 59 -4.85 13.60 22.71
CA LYS A 59 -5.09 12.91 24.00
C LYS A 59 -5.99 13.73 24.92
N LYS A 60 -5.76 15.04 25.00
CA LYS A 60 -6.58 15.99 25.78
C LYS A 60 -7.99 16.10 25.22
N HIS A 61 -8.15 16.24 23.90
CA HIS A 61 -9.46 16.28 23.25
C HIS A 61 -10.30 15.01 23.45
N TYR A 62 -9.66 13.84 23.52
CA TYR A 62 -10.33 12.56 23.74
C TYR A 62 -10.46 12.17 25.23
N ASP A 63 -10.12 13.08 26.16
CA ASP A 63 -10.11 12.84 27.62
C ASP A 63 -9.42 11.52 28.03
N ILE A 64 -8.31 11.18 27.36
CA ILE A 64 -7.56 9.95 27.65
C ILE A 64 -6.72 10.17 28.91
N ARG A 65 -7.20 9.66 30.05
CA ARG A 65 -6.52 9.81 31.36
C ARG A 65 -5.27 8.94 31.57
N ARG A 66 -4.89 8.09 30.61
CA ARG A 66 -3.69 7.23 30.73
C ARG A 66 -2.43 8.10 30.65
N ASN A 67 -1.54 7.99 31.63
CA ASN A 67 -0.24 8.63 31.59
C ASN A 67 0.73 7.74 30.81
N THR A 68 1.09 8.18 29.62
CA THR A 68 2.05 7.53 28.73
C THR A 68 2.98 8.59 28.14
N GLU A 69 4.27 8.47 28.39
CA GLU A 69 5.32 9.34 27.83
C GLU A 69 5.85 8.79 26.50
N ASN A 70 5.50 7.55 26.17
CA ASN A 70 5.92 6.89 24.94
C ASN A 70 5.00 7.26 23.75
N THR A 71 5.59 7.80 22.69
CA THR A 71 4.89 8.20 21.46
C THR A 71 4.15 7.05 20.78
N LYS A 72 4.73 5.85 20.77
CA LYS A 72 4.13 4.66 20.14
C LYS A 72 2.93 4.13 20.90
N GLU A 73 2.99 4.18 22.23
CA GLU A 73 1.86 3.80 23.06
C GLU A 73 0.73 4.82 22.93
N LEU A 74 1.08 6.11 22.92
CA LEU A 74 0.12 7.20 22.78
C LEU A 74 -0.62 7.13 21.44
N SER A 75 0.10 6.91 20.33
CA SER A 75 -0.51 6.78 19.00
C SER A 75 -1.45 5.58 18.91
N LYS A 76 -1.09 4.44 19.52
CA LYS A 76 -1.96 3.26 19.59
C LYS A 76 -3.22 3.52 20.41
N LEU A 77 -3.12 4.20 21.56
CA LEU A 77 -4.26 4.57 22.39
C LEU A 77 -5.25 5.48 21.65
N ILE A 78 -4.72 6.47 20.92
CA ILE A 78 -5.53 7.39 20.12
C ILE A 78 -6.23 6.63 18.98
N LEU A 79 -5.51 5.75 18.28
CA LEU A 79 -6.08 4.92 17.21
C LEU A 79 -7.24 4.04 17.73
N GLU A 80 -7.06 3.40 18.90
CA GLU A 80 -8.12 2.60 19.53
C GLU A 80 -9.35 3.44 19.89
N LYS A 81 -9.18 4.69 20.32
CA LYS A 81 -10.28 5.62 20.61
C LYS A 81 -10.97 6.10 19.34
N PHE A 82 -10.19 6.45 18.31
CA PHE A 82 -10.69 6.87 17.01
C PHE A 82 -11.59 5.81 16.38
N HIS A 83 -11.17 4.54 16.37
CA HIS A 83 -11.98 3.44 15.82
C HIS A 83 -13.29 3.16 16.60
N LYS A 84 -13.39 3.60 17.85
CA LYS A 84 -14.60 3.45 18.67
C LYS A 84 -15.60 4.59 18.47
N GLN A 85 -15.19 5.70 17.86
CA GLN A 85 -16.11 6.78 17.56
C GLN A 85 -17.04 6.41 16.41
N LYS A 86 -18.34 6.64 16.62
CA LYS A 86 -19.31 6.66 15.54
C LYS A 86 -19.30 8.07 14.96
N ILE A 87 -18.93 8.16 13.70
CA ILE A 87 -18.84 9.43 12.98
C ILE A 87 -20.00 9.49 11.99
N ASP A 88 -20.79 10.57 12.04
CA ASP A 88 -21.71 10.91 10.96
C ASP A 88 -20.94 11.67 9.89
N GLU A 89 -20.75 11.04 8.73
CA GLU A 89 -19.99 11.58 7.61
C GLU A 89 -20.53 12.93 7.16
N LYS A 90 -21.86 13.11 7.17
CA LYS A 90 -22.49 14.36 6.73
C LYS A 90 -22.13 15.52 7.64
N THR A 91 -22.17 15.30 8.95
CA THR A 91 -21.82 16.32 9.96
C THR A 91 -20.36 16.68 9.87
N VAL A 92 -19.46 15.69 9.74
CA VAL A 92 -18.02 15.96 9.68
C VAL A 92 -17.64 16.75 8.44
N ILE A 93 -18.18 16.39 7.27
CA ILE A 93 -17.89 17.13 6.04
C ILE A 93 -18.41 18.56 6.13
N GLN A 94 -19.60 18.78 6.68
CA GLN A 94 -20.17 20.12 6.86
C GLN A 94 -19.33 20.98 7.81
N GLU A 95 -18.95 20.44 8.97
CA GLU A 95 -18.09 21.15 9.93
C GLU A 95 -16.71 21.44 9.34
N PHE A 96 -16.11 20.48 8.63
CA PHE A 96 -14.83 20.68 7.96
C PHE A 96 -14.90 21.82 6.94
N LEU A 97 -15.90 21.81 6.05
CA LEU A 97 -16.09 22.88 5.07
C LEU A 97 -16.39 24.24 5.70
N ARG A 98 -17.08 24.27 6.84
CA ARG A 98 -17.34 25.50 7.60
C ARG A 98 -16.03 26.09 8.12
N ILE A 99 -15.22 25.28 8.80
CA ILE A 99 -13.93 25.70 9.36
C ILE A 99 -12.97 26.13 8.24
N SER A 100 -12.88 25.37 7.15
CA SER A 100 -11.97 25.69 6.03
C SER A 100 -12.33 26.97 5.28
N LYS A 101 -13.54 27.53 5.44
CA LYS A 101 -13.92 28.85 4.89
C LYS A 101 -13.62 30.01 5.84
N GLU A 102 -13.46 29.70 7.13
CA GLU A 102 -13.16 30.69 8.17
C GLU A 102 -11.66 31.02 8.24
N PHE A 103 -10.83 30.15 7.67
CA PHE A 103 -9.40 30.36 7.42
C PHE A 103 -9.15 30.79 5.96
#